data_AF-A0A543NNI6-F1
#
_entry.id   AF-A0A543NNI6-F1
#
_cell.length_a   1.000
_cell.length_b   1.000
_cell.length_c   1.000
_cell.angle_alpha   90.00
_cell.angle_beta   90.00
_cell.angle_gamma   90.00
#
_symmetry.space_group_name_H-M   'P 1'
#
loop_
_entity.id
_entity.type
_entity.pdbx_description
1 polymer ?
#
loop_
_entity_poly.entity_id
_entity_poly.type
_entity_poly.pdbx_seq_one_letter_code
_entity_poly.pdbx_strand_id
1 'polypeptide(L)' 'MSIPEIWSSSLLRPGDVAEAFGVTTSTVNTWVREGHLTPVLVTPGGHRRFAPGQVQDLMAATHQDQGGGDT' A
#
# COMPACT_ATOMS: atom_id res chain seq x y z
N MET A 1 -4.13 -1.98 14.34
CA MET A 1 -2.88 -2.47 13.73
C MET A 1 -1.82 -1.38 13.89
N SER A 2 -0.68 -1.68 14.51
CA SER A 2 0.47 -0.76 14.55
C SER A 2 1.31 -0.97 13.30
N ILE A 3 1.63 0.11 12.59
CA ILE A 3 2.63 0.10 11.54
C ILE A 3 3.98 -0.23 12.20
N PRO A 4 4.64 -1.34 11.85
CA PRO A 4 5.94 -1.64 12.46
C PRO A 4 6.96 -0.57 12.02
N GLU A 5 7.78 -0.11 12.96
CA GLU A 5 8.83 0.92 12.76
C GLU A 5 9.72 0.63 11.54
N ILE A 6 9.88 -0.66 11.19
CA ILE A 6 10.64 -1.13 10.04
C ILE A 6 10.11 -0.62 8.68
N TRP A 7 8.83 -0.24 8.60
CA TRP A 7 8.27 0.34 7.38
C TRP A 7 8.75 1.77 7.18
N SER A 8 9.06 2.53 8.22
CA SER A 8 9.48 3.93 8.06
C SER A 8 10.73 4.11 7.20
N SER A 9 11.54 3.06 7.02
CA SER A 9 12.79 3.09 6.25
C SER A 9 12.94 2.00 5.18
N SER A 10 12.13 0.94 5.18
CA SER A 10 12.30 -0.21 4.27
C SER A 10 11.22 -0.28 3.18
N LEU A 11 11.62 -0.67 1.97
CA LEU A 11 10.68 -0.84 0.86
C LEU A 11 9.77 -2.06 1.05
N LEU A 12 8.48 -1.84 0.87
CA LEU A 12 7.43 -2.83 1.10
C LEU A 12 7.24 -3.75 -0.12
N ARG A 13 7.04 -5.03 0.14
CA ARG A 13 6.63 -6.03 -0.87
C ARG A 13 5.11 -5.95 -1.07
N PRO A 14 4.56 -6.50 -2.17
CA PRO A 14 3.11 -6.61 -2.33
C PRO A 14 2.42 -7.33 -1.17
N GLY A 15 3.08 -8.31 -0.56
CA GLY A 15 2.57 -9.02 0.62
C GLY A 15 2.48 -8.13 1.86
N ASP A 16 3.49 -7.29 2.11
CA ASP A 16 3.48 -6.38 3.26
C ASP A 16 2.36 -5.34 3.12
N VAL A 17 2.13 -4.83 1.90
CA VAL A 17 1.00 -3.93 1.59
C VAL A 17 -0.33 -4.66 1.76
N ALA A 18 -0.45 -5.88 1.26
CA ALA A 18 -1.67 -6.67 1.38
C ALA A 18 -2.06 -6.91 2.85
N GLU A 19 -1.08 -7.26 3.68
CA GLU A 19 -1.25 -7.43 5.11
C GLU A 19 -1.69 -6.13 5.80
N ALA A 20 -1.08 -4.99 5.45
CA ALA A 20 -1.42 -3.68 6.00
C ALA A 20 -2.90 -3.30 5.80
N PHE A 21 -3.42 -3.59 4.61
CA PHE A 21 -4.80 -3.28 4.24
C PHE A 21 -5.79 -4.42 4.53
N GLY A 22 -5.32 -5.58 4.99
CA GLY A 22 -6.15 -6.77 5.16
C GLY A 22 -6.73 -7.31 3.84
N VAL A 23 -6.03 -7.12 2.72
CA VAL A 23 -6.46 -7.53 1.38
C VAL A 23 -5.54 -8.61 0.80
N THR A 24 -5.80 -9.05 -0.43
CA THR A 24 -4.93 -9.98 -1.15
C THR A 24 -3.84 -9.25 -1.94
N THR A 25 -2.74 -9.93 -2.24
CA THR A 25 -1.71 -9.41 -3.16
C THR A 25 -2.25 -9.15 -4.57
N SER A 26 -3.28 -9.88 -5.00
CA SER A 26 -3.99 -9.61 -6.25
C SER A 26 -4.70 -8.26 -6.23
N THR A 27 -5.33 -7.89 -5.12
CA THR A 27 -5.92 -6.56 -4.92
C THR A 27 -4.85 -5.46 -5.03
N VAL A 28 -3.70 -5.66 -4.39
CA VAL A 28 -2.56 -4.72 -4.50
C VAL A 28 -2.08 -4.62 -5.96
N ASN A 29 -2.01 -5.71 -6.70
CA ASN A 29 -1.66 -5.67 -8.12
C ASN A 29 -2.70 -4.92 -8.97
N THR A 30 -3.98 -5.00 -8.63
CA THR A 30 -5.04 -4.20 -9.27
C THR A 30 -4.82 -2.71 -8.99
N TRP A 31 -4.54 -2.31 -7.76
CA TRP A 31 -4.20 -0.92 -7.43
C TRP A 31 -2.99 -0.41 -8.20
N VAL A 32 -1.99 -1.25 -8.45
CA VAL A 32 -0.86 -0.88 -9.32
C VAL A 32 -1.30 -0.67 -10.77
N ARG A 33 -2.17 -1.53 -11.30
CA ARG A 33 -2.70 -1.40 -12.65
C ARG A 33 -3.59 -0.17 -12.82
N GLU A 34 -4.31 0.20 -11.76
CA GLU A 34 -5.18 1.38 -11.70
C GLU A 34 -4.42 2.69 -11.40
N GLY A 35 -3.14 2.60 -11.03
CA GLY A 35 -2.29 3.75 -10.74
C GLY A 35 -2.39 4.28 -9.30
N HIS A 36 -3.14 3.61 -8.42
CA HIS A 36 -3.23 3.96 -7.00
C HIS A 36 -1.92 3.65 -6.22
N LEU A 37 -1.11 2.70 -6.72
CA LEU A 37 0.24 2.42 -6.20
C LEU A 37 1.25 2.33 -7.32
N THR A 38 2.36 3.04 -7.20
CA THR A 38 3.50 2.93 -8.12
C THR A 38 4.66 2.21 -7.44
N PRO A 39 5.24 1.14 -8.04
CA PRO A 39 6.46 0.54 -7.52
C PRO A 39 7.64 1.49 -7.72
N VAL A 40 8.37 1.78 -6.65
CA VAL A 40 9.60 2.59 -6.71
C VAL A 40 10.82 1.78 -7.16
N LEU A 41 10.73 0.45 -7.06
CA LEU A 41 11.73 -0.48 -7.54
C LEU A 41 11.06 -1.76 -8.03
N VAL A 42 11.59 -2.31 -9.12
CA VAL A 42 11.26 -3.65 -9.61
C VAL A 42 12.57 -4.44 -9.64
N THR A 43 12.61 -5.59 -8.96
CA THR A 43 13.81 -6.44 -8.98
C THR A 43 13.99 -7.11 -10.35
N PRO A 44 15.17 -7.62 -10.71
CA PRO A 44 15.37 -8.37 -11.95
C PRO A 44 14.41 -9.56 -12.13
N GLY A 45 13.95 -10.17 -11.02
CA GLY A 45 12.94 -11.23 -11.03
C GLY A 45 11.49 -10.75 -11.13
N GLY A 46 11.24 -9.45 -11.30
CA GLY A 46 9.91 -8.86 -11.44
C GLY A 46 9.17 -8.56 -10.13
N HIS A 47 9.83 -8.71 -8.97
CA HIS A 47 9.18 -8.39 -7.69
C HIS A 47 9.13 -6.88 -7.48
N ARG A 48 7.92 -6.37 -7.21
CA ARG A 48 7.66 -4.95 -6.97
C ARG A 48 8.04 -4.56 -5.54
N ARG A 49 8.44 -3.31 -5.38
CA ARG A 49 8.77 -2.69 -4.10
C ARG A 49 8.12 -1.31 -4.02
N PHE A 50 7.49 -1.00 -2.90
CA PHE A 50 6.72 0.22 -2.70
C PHE A 50 7.34 1.10 -1.63
N ALA A 51 7.25 2.41 -1.83
CA ALA A 51 7.63 3.36 -0.81
C ALA A 51 6.61 3.31 0.35
N PRO A 52 7.07 3.26 1.61
CA PRO A 52 6.22 3.32 2.78
C PRO A 52 5.29 4.53 2.81
N GLY A 53 5.78 5.70 2.38
CA GLY A 53 4.99 6.94 2.32
C GLY A 53 3.76 6.80 1.43
N GLN A 54 3.93 6.28 0.19
CA GLN A 54 2.81 6.07 -0.73
C GLN A 54 1.76 5.10 -0.18
N VAL A 55 2.18 4.09 0.57
CA VAL A 55 1.27 3.13 1.22
C VAL A 55 0.51 3.79 2.37
N GLN A 56 1.18 4.63 3.15
CA GLN A 56 0.54 5.45 4.21
C GLN A 56 -0.45 6.45 3.64
N ASP A 57 -0.11 7.14 2.57
CA ASP A 57 -0.99 8.09 1.88
C ASP A 57 -2.27 7.39 1.38
N LEU A 58 -2.13 6.18 0.82
CA LEU A 58 -3.27 5.39 0.38
C LEU A 58 -4.16 4.91 1.55
N MET A 59 -3.55 4.52 2.68
CA MET A 59 -4.31 4.18 3.89
C MET A 59 -5.08 5.41 4.40
N ALA A 60 -4.41 6.57 4.47
CA ALA A 60 -5.04 7.82 4.89
C ALA A 60 -6.22 8.19 3.98
N ALA A 61 -6.04 8.11 2.65
CA ALA A 61 -7.09 8.40 1.68
C ALA A 61 -8.31 7.45 1.82
N THR A 62 -8.06 6.16 2.09
CA THR A 62 -9.12 5.15 2.27
C THR A 62 -9.96 5.43 3.53
N HIS A 63 -9.34 5.90 4.61
CA HIS A 63 -10.04 6.25 5.85
C HIS A 63 -10.86 7.54 5.74
N GLN A 64 -10.48 8.47 4.86
CA GLN A 64 -11.17 9.75 4.65
C GLN A 64 -12.49 9.58 3.88
N ASP A 65 -12.60 8.57 3.03
CA ASP A 65 -13.83 8.25 2.27
C ASP A 65 -14.98 7.78 3.18
N GLN A 66 -14.68 7.29 4.39
CA GLN A 66 -15.66 6.72 5.31
C GLN A 66 -16.36 7.76 6.23
N GLY A 67 -16.06 9.07 6.07
CA GLY A 67 -16.53 10.16 6.96
C GLY A 67 -17.65 11.06 6.41
N GLY A 68 -18.24 10.76 5.25
CA GLY A 68 -19.22 11.63 4.58
C GLY A 68 -20.69 11.30 4.84
N GLY A 69 -21.09 11.09 6.10
CA GLY A 69 -22.42 10.55 6.42
C GLY A 69 -23.04 10.93 7.76
N ASP A 70 -22.82 12.14 8.28
CA ASP A 70 -23.74 12.75 9.24
C ASP A 70 -23.72 14.29 9.15
N THR A 71 -24.76 14.86 8.56
CA THR A 71 -25.49 16.08 8.99
C THR A 71 -26.71 16.25 8.09
#